data_AF-A0A927A7V7-F1
#
_entry.id   AF-A0A927A7V7-F1
#
_cell.length_a   1.000
_cell.length_b   1.000
_cell.length_c   1.000
_cell.angle_alpha   90.00
_cell.angle_beta   90.00
_cell.angle_gamma   90.00
#
_symmetry.space_group_name_H-M   'P 1'
#
loop_
_entity.id
_entity.type
_entity.pdbx_description
1 polymer ?
#
loop_
_entity_poly.entity_id
_entity_poly.type
_entity_poly.pdbx_seq_one_letter_code
_entity_poly.pdbx_strand_id
1 'polypeptide(L)' 'MGLVKLRIKEFAAREGWTLKEVSERSKVPYSTVKSYAVSPGMVMADLTALRKLARTFDVLIEDLFDVVEE' A
#
# COMPACT_ATOMS: atom_id res chain seq x y z
N MET A 1 -0.43 16.14 -12.35
CA MET A 1 0.42 15.32 -11.45
C MET A 1 -0.33 14.02 -11.31
N GLY A 2 0.23 12.93 -11.81
CA GLY A 2 -0.48 11.66 -11.86
C GLY A 2 -1.03 11.20 -10.51
N LEU A 3 -2.18 10.51 -10.56
CA LEU A 3 -2.85 9.94 -9.41
C LEU A 3 -2.53 8.45 -9.35
N VAL A 4 -2.04 7.97 -8.20
CA VAL A 4 -1.80 6.54 -7.98
C VAL A 4 -2.73 5.99 -6.91
N LYS A 5 -3.28 4.80 -7.12
CA LYS A 5 -4.11 4.09 -6.14
C LYS A 5 -3.36 2.89 -5.62
N LEU A 6 -3.28 2.76 -4.29
CA LEU A 6 -2.58 1.63 -3.67
C LEU A 6 -3.52 0.44 -3.45
N ARG A 7 -3.03 -0.76 -3.78
CA ARG A 7 -3.79 -2.02 -3.73
C ARG A 7 -3.64 -2.76 -2.40
N ILE A 8 -3.57 -2.02 -1.30
CA ILE A 8 -3.25 -2.60 0.02
C ILE A 8 -4.32 -3.59 0.48
N LYS A 9 -5.59 -3.36 0.16
CA LYS A 9 -6.69 -4.25 0.57
C LYS A 9 -6.64 -5.57 -0.19
N GLU A 10 -6.30 -5.50 -1.47
CA GLU A 10 -6.19 -6.64 -2.38
C GLU A 10 -5.05 -7.55 -1.94
N PHE A 11 -3.87 -6.99 -1.64
CA PHE A 11 -2.74 -7.76 -1.11
C PHE A 11 -3.02 -8.31 0.30
N ALA A 12 -3.63 -7.50 1.18
CA ALA A 12 -4.01 -7.98 2.51
C ALA A 12 -5.00 -9.15 2.42
N ALA A 13 -6.00 -9.09 1.55
CA ALA A 13 -6.96 -10.16 1.33
C ALA A 13 -6.31 -11.42 0.74
N ARG A 14 -5.37 -11.28 -0.20
CA ARG A 14 -4.61 -12.40 -0.79
C ARG A 14 -3.85 -13.20 0.28
N GLU A 15 -3.25 -12.50 1.24
CA GLU A 15 -2.47 -13.12 2.31
C GLU A 15 -3.32 -13.52 3.55
N GLY A 16 -4.62 -13.16 3.56
CA GLY A 16 -5.51 -13.37 4.71
C GLY A 16 -5.22 -12.48 5.91
N TRP A 17 -4.67 -11.28 5.69
CA TRP A 17 -4.27 -10.34 6.76
C TRP A 17 -5.26 -9.19 6.93
N THR A 18 -5.39 -8.74 8.18
CA THR A 18 -6.04 -7.46 8.51
C THR A 18 -5.09 -6.29 8.25
N LEU A 19 -5.63 -5.06 8.09
CA LEU A 19 -4.80 -3.85 7.97
C LEU A 19 -3.90 -3.62 9.21
N LYS A 20 -4.31 -4.13 10.37
CA LYS A 20 -3.50 -4.09 11.59
C LYS A 20 -2.28 -5.00 11.47
N GLU A 21 -2.47 -6.23 11.02
CA GLU A 21 -1.37 -7.16 10.76
C GLU A 21 -0.44 -6.65 9.66
N VAL A 22 -0.96 -6.03 8.60
CA VAL A 22 -0.14 -5.37 7.57
C VAL A 22 0.76 -4.31 8.22
N SER A 23 0.22 -3.49 9.13
CA SER A 23 1.00 -2.49 9.86
C SER A 23 2.10 -3.13 10.72
N GLU A 24 1.76 -4.17 11.48
CA GLU A 24 2.68 -4.87 12.38
C GLU A 24 3.83 -5.57 11.65
N ARG A 25 3.52 -6.22 10.51
CA ARG A 25 4.46 -6.94 9.65
C ARG A 25 5.37 -5.99 8.86
N SER A 26 4.80 -4.96 8.25
CA SER A 26 5.55 -4.01 7.41
C SER A 26 6.31 -2.94 8.18
N LYS A 27 6.04 -2.77 9.47
CA LYS A 27 6.57 -1.64 10.27
C LYS A 27 6.23 -0.28 9.65
N VAL A 28 5.09 -0.20 8.99
CA VAL A 28 4.47 1.05 8.52
C VAL A 28 3.36 1.41 9.50
N PRO A 29 3.26 2.68 9.96
CA PRO A 29 2.22 3.10 10.88
C PRO A 29 0.82 2.74 10.38
N TYR A 30 -0.06 2.31 11.28
CA TYR A 30 -1.42 1.91 10.92
C TYR A 30 -2.22 3.04 10.26
N SER A 31 -2.00 4.29 10.66
CA SER A 31 -2.61 5.47 10.02
C SER A 31 -2.24 5.58 8.54
N THR A 32 -0.97 5.34 8.21
CA THR A 32 -0.47 5.32 6.83
C THR A 32 -1.06 4.15 6.05
N VAL A 33 -1.02 2.94 6.62
CA VAL A 33 -1.63 1.75 6.00
C VAL A 33 -3.11 1.96 5.71
N LYS A 34 -3.85 2.52 6.68
CA LYS A 34 -5.26 2.83 6.55
C LYS A 34 -5.50 3.88 5.47
N SER A 35 -4.73 4.97 5.47
CA SER A 35 -4.82 6.04 4.46
C SER A 35 -4.63 5.46 3.05
N TYR A 36 -3.61 4.61 2.89
CA TYR A 36 -3.32 3.95 1.61
C TYR A 36 -4.43 2.99 1.17
N ALA A 37 -5.02 2.25 2.10
CA ALA A 37 -6.09 1.30 1.82
C ALA A 37 -7.44 1.95 1.47
N VAL A 38 -7.72 3.17 1.95
CA VAL A 38 -9.01 3.85 1.73
C VAL A 38 -8.95 4.92 0.65
N SER A 39 -7.76 5.40 0.28
CA SER A 39 -7.63 6.44 -0.73
C SER A 39 -8.02 5.92 -2.12
N PRO A 40 -8.92 6.60 -2.85
CA PRO A 40 -9.24 6.25 -4.24
C PRO A 40 -8.10 6.62 -5.22
N GLY A 41 -7.17 7.46 -4.78
CA GLY A 41 -6.01 7.93 -5.54
C GLY A 41 -5.26 8.98 -4.74
N MET A 42 -3.94 9.01 -4.84
CA MET A 42 -3.08 9.98 -4.17
C MET A 42 -2.02 10.54 -5.10
N VAL A 43 -1.71 11.82 -4.89
CA VAL A 43 -0.69 12.55 -5.65
C VAL A 43 0.72 12.21 -5.15
N MET A 44 0.86 11.83 -3.87
CA MET A 44 2.14 11.49 -3.25
C MET A 44 1.99 10.31 -2.31
N ALA A 45 2.94 9.38 -2.40
CA ALA A 45 3.11 8.27 -1.48
C ALA A 45 4.56 8.25 -0.97
N ASP A 46 4.76 7.76 0.26
CA ASP A 46 6.08 7.66 0.87
C ASP A 46 6.79 6.42 0.31
N LEU A 47 7.89 6.62 -0.42
CA LEU A 47 8.64 5.53 -1.06
C LEU A 47 9.22 4.53 -0.06
N THR A 48 9.56 4.97 1.16
CA THR A 48 10.04 4.09 2.23
C THR A 48 8.91 3.19 2.73
N ALA A 49 7.70 3.74 2.89
CA ALA A 49 6.52 2.97 3.23
C ALA A 49 6.15 1.97 2.12
N LEU A 50 6.16 2.40 0.85
CA LEU A 50 5.94 1.51 -0.30
C LEU A 50 6.96 0.37 -0.34
N ARG A 51 8.25 0.66 -0.18
CA ARG A 51 9.29 -0.37 -0.18
C ARG A 51 9.12 -1.37 0.96
N LYS A 52 8.70 -0.93 2.14
CA LYS A 52 8.39 -1.82 3.27
C LYS A 52 7.20 -2.72 2.96
N LEU A 53 6.12 -2.15 2.41
CA LEU A 53 4.92 -2.89 2.04
C LEU A 53 5.23 -3.92 0.94
N ALA A 54 6.00 -3.54 -0.09
CA ALA A 54 6.37 -4.41 -1.21
C ALA A 54 7.12 -5.65 -0.71
N ARG A 55 8.11 -5.44 0.17
CA ARG A 55 8.85 -6.53 0.82
C ARG A 55 7.98 -7.40 1.72
N THR A 56 6.96 -6.81 2.35
CA THR A 56 6.06 -7.55 3.25
C THR A 56 5.12 -8.46 2.47
N PHE A 57 4.68 -8.01 1.30
CA PHE A 57 3.80 -8.76 0.40
C PHE A 57 4.54 -9.61 -0.64
N ASP A 58 5.88 -9.56 -0.63
CA ASP A 58 6.76 -10.22 -1.61
C ASP A 58 6.38 -9.90 -3.07
N VAL A 59 6.26 -8.61 -3.37
CA VAL A 59 5.92 -8.08 -4.71
C VAL A 59 6.86 -6.93 -5.10
N LEU A 60 6.84 -6.55 -6.37
CA LEU A 60 7.53 -5.33 -6.80
C LEU A 60 6.79 -4.09 -6.29
N ILE A 61 7.51 -2.98 -6.16
CA ILE A 61 6.88 -1.69 -5.76
C ILE A 61 5.85 -1.26 -6.80
N GLU A 62 6.10 -1.54 -8.08
CA GLU A 62 5.22 -1.22 -9.20
C GLU A 62 3.89 -1.99 -9.12
N ASP A 63 3.89 -3.20 -8.56
CA ASP A 63 2.66 -3.99 -8.37
C ASP A 63 1.76 -3.44 -7.24
N LEU A 64 2.30 -2.59 -6.36
CA LEU A 64 1.55 -2.05 -5.22
C LEU A 64 0.54 -0.98 -5.61
N PHE A 65 0.71 -0.34 -6.77
CA PHE A 65 -0.12 0.77 -7.19
C PHE A 65 -0.61 0.64 -8.63
N ASP A 66 -1.79 1.17 -8.87
CA ASP A 66 -2.28 1.42 -10.22
C ASP A 66 -2.19 2.92 -10.51
N VAL A 67 -1.78 3.28 -11.72
CA VAL A 67 -1.86 4.66 -12.21
C VAL A 67 -3.29 4.94 -12.65
N VAL A 68 -3.95 5.87 -11.98
CA VAL A 68 -5.34 6.30 -12.23
C VAL A 68 -5.38 7.45 -13.23
N GLU A 69 -4.39 8.34 -13.18
CA GLU A 69 -4.20 9.49 -14.08
C GLU A 69 -2.70 9.74 -14.24
N GLU A 70 -2.21 10.12 -15.45
CA GLU A 70 -0.79 10.43 -15.73
C GLU A 70 -0.42 11.91 -15.47
#